data_AF-A0A482VSN9-F1
#
_entry.id   AF-A0A482VSN9-F1
#
_cell.length_a   1.000
_cell.length_b   1.000
_cell.length_c   1.000
_cell.angle_alpha   90.00
_cell.angle_beta   90.00
_cell.angle_gamma   90.00
#
_symmetry.space_group_name_H-M   'P 1'
#
loop_
_entity.id
_entity.type
_entity.pdbx_description
1 polymer ?
#
loop_
_entity_poly.entity_id
_entity_poly.type
_entity_poly.pdbx_seq_one_letter_code
_entity_poly.pdbx_strand_id
1 'polypeptide(L)' 'GDSGGPLVVNGELVGLVSFGRTVRGNKKTTIFSRVKNFLDFVEDVVPHFAN' A
#
# COMPACT_ATOMS: atom_id res chain seq x y z
N GLY A 1 3.66 -14.22 3.66
CA GLY A 1 4.23 -13.32 2.65
C GLY A 1 3.75 -11.93 2.95
N ASP A 2 4.50 -10.90 2.55
CA ASP A 2 4.25 -9.52 2.99
C ASP A 2 3.32 -8.73 2.05
N SER A 3 2.92 -9.30 0.91
CA SER A 3 1.98 -8.68 -0.04
C SER A 3 0.68 -8.28 0.64
N GLY A 4 0.23 -7.04 0.40
CA GLY A 4 -0.89 -6.41 1.10
C GLY A 4 -0.54 -5.77 2.45
N GLY A 5 0.68 -5.96 2.95
CA GLY A 5 1.15 -5.34 4.20
C GLY A 5 1.32 -3.81 4.10
N PRO A 6 1.28 -3.09 5.23
CA PRO A 6 1.20 -1.63 5.23
C PRO A 6 2.56 -0.95 5.07
N LEU A 7 2.59 0.15 4.32
CA LEU A 7 3.60 1.21 4.43
C LEU A 7 2.95 2.41 5.13
N VAL A 8 3.44 2.71 6.33
CA VAL A 8 2.95 3.82 7.16
C VAL A 8 4.00 4.91 7.22
N VAL A 9 3.59 6.16 7.00
CA VAL A 9 4.45 7.35 7.12
C VAL A 9 3.71 8.37 7.98
N ASN A 10 4.33 8.84 9.06
CA ASN A 10 3.73 9.78 10.03
C ASN A 10 2.36 9.34 10.57
N GLY A 11 2.16 8.02 10.73
CA GLY A 11 0.89 7.45 11.19
C GLY A 11 -0.16 7.24 10.10
N GLU A 12 0.09 7.63 8.85
CA GLU A 12 -0.85 7.46 7.74
C GLU A 12 -0.47 6.27 6.86
N LEU A 13 -1.48 5.49 6.44
CA LEU A 13 -1.31 4.39 5.49
C LEU A 13 -1.17 4.96 4.07
N VAL A 14 0.04 4.91 3.51
CA VAL A 14 0.34 5.49 2.18
C VAL A 14 0.50 4.46 1.08
N GLY A 15 0.78 3.20 1.44
CA GLY A 15 1.00 2.14 0.48
C GLY A 15 0.73 0.74 1.01
N LEU A 16 0.46 -0.18 0.08
CA LEU A 16 0.37 -1.62 0.34
C LEU A 16 1.48 -2.34 -0.43
N VAL A 17 2.19 -3.28 0.21
CA VAL A 17 3.25 -4.06 -0.45
C VAL A 17 2.66 -4.77 -1.67
N SER A 18 3.24 -4.52 -2.85
CA SER A 18 2.78 -5.12 -4.11
C SER A 18 3.75 -6.21 -4.57
N PHE A 19 4.93 -5.81 -5.06
CA PHE A 19 5.96 -6.73 -5.53
C PHE A 19 7.36 -6.15 -5.31
N GLY A 20 8.38 -6.99 -5.44
CA GLY A 20 9.78 -6.57 -5.42
C GLY A 20 10.40 -6.63 -6.81
N ARG A 21 11.36 -5.75 -7.09
CA ARG A 21 12.17 -5.80 -8.32
C ARG A 21 13.65 -5.54 -8.02
N THR A 22 14.53 -6.26 -8.72
CA THR A 22 15.94 -5.85 -8.84
C THR A 22 16.06 -4.73 -9.85
N VAL A 23 16.64 -3.60 -9.44
CA VAL A 23 16.88 -2.47 -10.35
C VAL A 23 18.30 -2.51 -10.91
N ARG A 24 19.31 -2.76 -10.08
CA ARG A 24 20.72 -2.89 -10.49
C ARG A 24 21.51 -3.74 -9.49
N GLY A 25 22.19 -4.78 -9.96
CA GLY A 25 22.97 -5.69 -9.10
C GLY A 25 22.12 -6.25 -7.95
N ASN A 26 22.57 -6.05 -6.72
CA ASN A 26 21.87 -6.49 -5.51
C ASN A 26 20.87 -5.45 -4.95
N LYS A 27 20.64 -4.33 -5.64
CA LYS A 27 19.67 -3.32 -5.22
C LYS A 27 18.24 -3.82 -5.50
N LYS A 28 17.58 -4.27 -4.43
CA LYS A 28 16.16 -4.64 -4.41
C LYS A 28 15.32 -3.44 -4.02
N THR A 29 14.21 -3.22 -4.70
CA THR A 29 13.21 -2.23 -4.33
C THR A 29 11.87 -2.92 -4.14
N THR A 30 11.14 -2.51 -3.11
CA THR A 30 9.76 -2.90 -2.91
C THR A 30 8.88 -1.84 -3.55
N ILE A 31 7.96 -2.28 -4.41
CA ILE A 31 6.96 -1.45 -5.05
C ILE A 31 5.67 -1.59 -4.23
N PHE A 32 5.02 -0.45 -3.99
CA PHE A 32 3.78 -0.37 -3.23
C PHE A 32 2.65 0.13 -4.11
N SER A 33 1.44 -0.42 -3.93
CA SER A 33 0.21 0.20 -4.43
C SER A 33 -0.04 1.48 -3.62
N ARG A 34 -0.11 2.64 -4.28
CA ARG A 34 -0.32 3.93 -3.61
C ARG A 34 -1.77 4.06 -3.15
N VAL A 35 -2.01 4.09 -1.85
CA VAL A 35 -3.37 4.10 -1.26
C VAL A 35 -4.20 5.28 -1.74
N LYS A 36 -3.60 6.46 -1.87
CA LYS A 36 -4.27 7.67 -2.36
C LYS A 36 -5.00 7.47 -3.71
N ASN A 37 -4.51 6.60 -4.58
CA ASN A 37 -5.12 6.36 -5.90
C ASN A 37 -6.41 5.54 -5.83
N PHE A 38 -6.76 4.99 -4.66
CA PHE A 38 -7.88 4.08 -4.47
C PHE A 38 -8.82 4.53 -3.34
N LEU A 39 -8.66 5.75 -2.81
CA LEU A 39 -9.49 6.22 -1.69
C LEU A 39 -10.98 6.22 -2.05
N ASP A 40 -11.34 6.71 -3.24
CA ASP A 40 -12.74 6.68 -3.71
C ASP A 40 -13.34 5.26 -3.72
N PHE A 41 -12.56 4.28 -4.19
CA PHE A 41 -12.98 2.87 -4.16
C PHE A 41 -13.10 2.35 -2.74
N VAL A 42 -12.13 2.66 -1.88
CA VAL A 42 -12.14 2.24 -0.47
C VAL A 42 -13.34 2.83 0.26
N GLU A 43 -13.65 4.11 0.05
CA GLU A 43 -14.81 4.79 0.65
C GLU A 43 -16.15 4.22 0.16
N ASP A 44 -16.22 3.79 -1.10
CA ASP A 44 -17.41 3.16 -1.69
C ASP A 44 -17.66 1.74 -1.14
N VAL A 45 -16.60 0.94 -0.97
CA VAL A 45 -16.75 -0.50 -0.66
C VAL A 45 -16.50 -0.88 0.80
N VAL A 46 -15.77 -0.06 1.56
CA VAL A 46 -15.56 -0.32 2.98
C VAL A 46 -16.77 0.21 3.74
N PRO A 47 -17.53 -0.66 4.44
CA PRO A 47 -18.62 -0.20 5.26
C PRO A 47 -18.10 0.81 6.27
N HIS A 48 -18.72 1.98 6.31
CA HIS A 48 -18.51 2.89 7.41
C HIS A 48 -19.03 2.20 8.66
N PHE A 49 -18.12 1.78 9.54
CA PHE A 49 -18.50 1.40 10.88
C PHE A 49 -18.97 2.70 11.55
N ALA A 50 -20.27 2.94 11.50
CA ALA A 50 -20.90 3.95 12.32
C ALA A 50 -20.57 3.60 13.78
N ASN A 51 -19.90 4.52 14.46
CA ASN A 51 -19.78 4.48 15.92
C ASN A 51 -21.15 4.71 16.56
#